data_AF-A0A365TWB1-F1
#
_entry.id   AF-A0A365TWB1-F1
#
_cell.length_a   1.000
_cell.length_b   1.000
_cell.length_c   1.000
_cell.angle_alpha   90.00
_cell.angle_beta   90.00
_cell.angle_gamma   90.00
#
_symmetry.space_group_name_H-M   'P 1'
#
loop_
_entity.id
_entity.type
_entity.pdbx_description
1 polymer ?
#
loop_
_entity_poly.entity_id
_entity_poly.type
_entity_poly.pdbx_seq_one_letter_code
_entity_poly.pdbx_strand_id
1 'polypeptide(L)'
;MTRLFLILALLAGPALADDDGQDRARRALQAGEILPLSDILAAAAAARPGRVIELELERDDGRWIYELELVTPEGRLYEMEVDAATATVLELEREEDD
;
A
#
# COMPACT_ATOMS: atom_id res chain seq x y z
N MET A 1 5.25 -10.10 33.36
CA MET A 1 5.35 -10.89 32.12
C MET A 1 6.62 -10.45 31.39
N THR A 2 7.55 -11.38 31.18
CA THR A 2 8.88 -11.16 30.62
C THR A 2 8.80 -10.71 29.16
N ARG A 3 9.31 -9.49 28.86
CA ARG A 3 9.48 -8.99 27.49
C ARG A 3 10.72 -9.63 26.89
N LEU A 4 10.53 -10.42 25.84
CA LEU A 4 11.59 -11.06 25.08
C LEU A 4 12.17 -10.02 24.11
N PHE A 5 13.41 -9.59 24.36
CA PHE A 5 14.19 -8.82 23.39
C PHE A 5 14.78 -9.79 22.37
N LEU A 6 14.26 -9.77 21.13
CA LEU A 6 14.89 -10.44 20.00
C LEU A 6 15.87 -9.46 19.34
N ILE A 7 17.16 -9.73 19.53
CA ILE A 7 18.23 -9.11 18.75
C ILE A 7 18.21 -9.78 17.37
N LEU A 8 17.63 -9.10 16.37
CA LEU A 8 17.78 -9.50 14.99
C LEU A 8 19.11 -8.94 14.46
N ALA A 9 20.08 -9.83 14.29
CA ALA A 9 21.33 -9.52 13.62
C ALA A 9 21.04 -9.14 12.16
N LEU A 10 21.12 -7.84 11.85
CA LEU A 10 20.96 -7.34 10.49
C LEU A 10 22.24 -7.68 9.70
N LEU A 11 22.24 -8.84 9.07
CA LEU A 11 23.17 -9.14 7.98
C LEU A 11 22.84 -8.18 6.83
N ALA A 12 23.71 -7.21 6.59
CA ALA A 12 23.69 -6.37 5.41
C ALA A 12 24.00 -7.23 4.17
N GLY A 13 22.98 -7.90 3.65
CA GLY A 13 22.94 -8.33 2.25
C GLY A 13 22.80 -7.11 1.34
N PRO A 14 23.13 -7.22 0.04
CA PRO A 14 22.94 -6.11 -0.88
C PRO A 14 21.47 -5.71 -0.82
N ALA A 15 21.22 -4.48 -0.37
CA ALA A 15 19.92 -3.85 -0.45
C ALA A 15 19.57 -3.74 -1.95
N LEU A 16 18.88 -4.75 -2.47
CA LEU A 16 18.01 -4.62 -3.64
C LEU A 16 16.86 -3.73 -3.20
N ALA A 17 17.13 -2.43 -3.11
CA ALA A 17 16.13 -1.42 -2.83
C ALA A 17 15.26 -1.26 -4.09
N ASP A 18 14.02 -1.72 -4.02
CA ASP A 18 12.83 -1.05 -4.56
C ASP A 18 12.74 -0.74 -6.08
N ASP A 19 13.55 -1.37 -6.93
CA ASP A 19 13.44 -1.22 -8.41
C ASP A 19 12.33 -2.12 -9.01
N ASP A 20 11.95 -3.20 -8.31
CA ASP A 20 10.96 -4.16 -8.80
C ASP A 20 9.50 -3.67 -8.69
N GLY A 21 9.18 -2.78 -7.75
CA GLY A 21 7.80 -2.30 -7.52
C GLY A 21 7.29 -1.39 -8.63
N GLN A 22 8.07 -0.36 -8.97
CA GLN A 22 7.72 0.59 -10.02
C GLN A 22 7.65 -0.08 -11.39
N ASP A 23 8.55 -1.01 -11.65
CA ASP A 23 8.57 -1.81 -12.89
C ASP A 23 7.33 -2.70 -13.01
N ARG A 24 6.89 -3.32 -11.92
CA ARG A 24 5.64 -4.10 -11.87
C ARG A 24 4.43 -3.23 -12.20
N ALA A 25 4.27 -2.09 -11.52
CA ALA A 25 3.15 -1.16 -11.76
C ALA A 25 3.13 -0.66 -13.21
N ARG A 26 4.29 -0.29 -13.75
CA ARG A 26 4.41 0.17 -15.13
C ARG A 26 3.98 -0.91 -16.13
N ARG A 27 4.41 -2.16 -15.93
CA ARG A 27 4.05 -3.27 -16.82
C ARG A 27 2.56 -3.62 -16.72
N ALA A 28 2.01 -3.68 -15.50
CA ALA A 28 0.59 -3.94 -15.28
C ALA A 28 -0.30 -2.88 -15.93
N LEU A 29 0.08 -1.59 -15.82
CA LEU A 29 -0.62 -0.48 -16.47
C LEU A 29 -0.54 -0.58 -17.99
N GLN A 30 0.64 -0.89 -18.54
CA GLN A 30 0.81 -1.07 -19.99
C GLN A 30 0.03 -2.27 -20.53
N ALA A 31 -0.13 -3.32 -19.73
CA ALA A 31 -0.95 -4.48 -20.06
C ALA A 31 -2.46 -4.21 -19.92
N GLY A 32 -2.86 -3.08 -19.34
CA GLY A 32 -4.26 -2.75 -19.04
C GLY A 32 -4.85 -3.54 -17.88
N GLU A 33 -4.00 -4.12 -17.03
CA GLU A 33 -4.41 -4.90 -15.86
C GLU A 33 -4.77 -4.02 -14.65
N ILE A 34 -4.28 -2.79 -14.62
CA ILE A 34 -4.57 -1.80 -13.58
C ILE A 34 -4.90 -0.44 -14.18
N LEU A 35 -5.61 0.39 -13.40
CA LEU A 35 -5.90 1.77 -13.71
C LEU A 35 -4.69 2.68 -13.43
N PRO A 36 -4.65 3.89 -14.03
CA PRO A 36 -3.68 4.91 -13.67
C PRO A 36 -3.74 5.24 -12.18
N LEU A 37 -2.57 5.46 -11.57
CA LEU A 37 -2.45 5.81 -10.15
C LEU A 37 -3.31 7.01 -9.74
N SER A 38 -3.51 7.98 -10.64
CA SER A 38 -4.39 9.13 -10.40
C SER A 38 -5.82 8.74 -10.08
N ASP A 39 -6.33 7.69 -10.73
CA ASP A 39 -7.72 7.24 -10.57
C ASP A 39 -7.88 6.50 -9.24
N ILE A 40 -6.86 5.73 -8.86
CA ILE A 40 -6.77 5.08 -7.54
C ILE A 40 -6.74 6.11 -6.42
N LEU A 41 -5.87 7.12 -6.52
CA LEU A 41 -5.77 8.19 -5.52
C LEU A 41 -7.05 9.02 -5.44
N ALA A 42 -7.75 9.22 -6.56
CA ALA A 42 -9.04 9.91 -6.57
C ALA A 42 -10.12 9.10 -5.84
N ALA A 43 -10.18 7.78 -6.07
CA ALA A 43 -11.10 6.89 -5.35
C ALA A 43 -10.80 6.84 -3.85
N ALA A 44 -9.52 6.72 -3.49
CA ALA A 44 -9.07 6.71 -2.11
C ALA A 44 -9.43 8.02 -1.38
N ALA A 45 -9.15 9.17 -1.99
CA ALA A 45 -9.50 10.47 -1.44
C ALA A 45 -11.01 10.66 -1.27
N ALA A 46 -11.82 10.10 -2.18
CA ALA A 46 -13.27 10.12 -2.07
C ALA A 46 -13.79 9.23 -0.93
N ALA A 47 -13.15 8.09 -0.68
CA ALA A 47 -13.51 7.18 0.40
C ALA A 47 -13.09 7.72 1.78
N ARG A 48 -11.87 8.26 1.90
CA ARG A 48 -11.32 8.79 3.15
C ARG A 48 -10.37 9.95 2.88
N PRO A 49 -10.75 11.19 3.21
CA PRO A 49 -9.83 12.32 3.12
C PRO A 49 -8.64 12.12 4.06
N GLY A 50 -7.43 12.20 3.48
CA GLY A 50 -6.18 12.04 4.20
C GLY A 50 -4.99 12.30 3.28
N ARG A 51 -3.81 12.40 3.88
CA ARG A 51 -2.55 12.43 3.12
C ARG A 51 -2.05 11.00 3.03
N VAL A 52 -1.98 10.45 1.82
CA VAL A 52 -1.30 9.19 1.55
C VAL A 52 0.18 9.37 1.88
N ILE A 53 0.71 8.48 2.72
CA ILE A 53 2.11 8.49 3.16
C ILE A 53 2.89 7.30 2.62
N GLU A 54 2.21 6.19 2.36
CA GLU A 54 2.75 4.98 1.76
C GLU A 54 1.82 4.46 0.68
N LEU A 55 2.39 3.77 -0.31
CA LEU A 55 1.64 3.21 -1.42
C LEU A 55 2.42 2.03 -1.99
N GLU A 56 1.82 0.85 -1.91
CA GLU A 56 2.38 -0.38 -2.45
C GLU A 56 1.42 -1.00 -3.48
N LEU A 57 1.98 -1.67 -4.49
CA LEU A 57 1.20 -2.45 -5.44
C LEU A 57 1.54 -3.92 -5.25
N GLU A 58 0.58 -4.65 -4.73
CA GLU A 58 0.70 -6.08 -4.47
C GLU A 58 -0.16 -6.91 -5.41
N ARG A 59 0.21 -8.19 -5.53
CA ARG A 59 -0.57 -9.16 -6.30
C ARG A 59 -0.90 -10.37 -5.44
N ASP A 60 -2.13 -10.40 -4.97
CA ASP A 60 -2.66 -11.51 -4.18
C ASP A 60 -3.74 -12.28 -4.96
N ASP A 61 -3.66 -13.60 -4.95
CA ASP A 61 -4.56 -14.52 -5.67
C ASP A 61 -4.87 -14.11 -7.14
N GLY A 62 -3.88 -13.52 -7.81
CA GLY A 62 -3.97 -13.06 -9.20
C GLY A 62 -4.65 -11.70 -9.40
N ARG A 63 -5.13 -11.06 -8.34
CA ARG A 63 -5.68 -9.70 -8.32
C ARG A 63 -4.59 -8.69 -7.98
N TRP A 64 -4.59 -7.55 -8.66
CA TRP A 64 -3.74 -6.41 -8.28
C TRP A 64 -4.45 -5.55 -7.23
N ILE A 65 -3.75 -5.25 -6.15
CA ILE A 65 -4.26 -4.46 -5.02
C ILE A 65 -3.29 -3.34 -4.75
N TYR A 66 -3.80 -2.11 -4.65
CA TYR A 66 -3.07 -1.00 -4.07
C TYR A 66 -3.35 -0.96 -2.58
N GLU A 67 -2.30 -1.03 -1.77
CA GLU A 67 -2.34 -0.80 -0.34
C GLU A 67 -1.86 0.62 -0.06
N LEU A 68 -2.70 1.40 0.63
CA LEU A 68 -2.46 2.81 0.90
C LEU A 68 -2.47 3.07 2.41
N GLU A 69 -1.37 3.56 2.94
CA GLU A 69 -1.39 4.17 4.27
C GLU A 69 -1.70 5.66 4.16
N LEU A 70 -2.67 6.12 4.95
CA LEU A 70 -3.12 7.51 4.96
C LEU A 70 -3.22 8.08 6.37
N VAL A 71 -2.72 9.31 6.52
CA VAL A 71 -2.84 10.08 7.76
C VAL A 71 -3.95 11.11 7.61
N THR A 72 -4.97 11.02 8.47
CA THR A 72 -6.10 11.97 8.47
C THR A 72 -5.69 13.32 9.09
N PRO A 73 -6.47 14.40 8.88
CA PRO A 73 -6.21 15.69 9.53
C PRO A 73 -6.19 15.63 11.08
N GLU A 74 -6.87 14.62 11.65
CA GLU A 74 -6.87 14.35 13.10
C GLU A 74 -5.64 13.55 13.56
N GLY A 75 -4.70 13.26 12.67
CA GLY A 75 -3.47 12.53 12.96
C GLY A 75 -3.66 11.03 13.15
N ARG A 76 -4.72 10.44 12.58
CA ARG A 76 -4.96 9.00 12.64
C ARG A 76 -4.40 8.31 11.40
N LEU A 77 -3.75 7.17 11.59
CA LEU A 77 -3.29 6.29 10.53
C LEU A 77 -4.40 5.31 10.13
N TYR A 78 -4.51 5.06 8.84
CA TYR A 78 -5.45 4.13 8.23
C TYR A 78 -4.74 3.42 7.09
N GLU A 79 -5.05 2.14 6.96
CA GLU A 79 -4.71 1.31 5.82
C GLU A 79 -5.94 1.20 4.91
N MET A 80 -5.74 1.27 3.61
CA MET A 80 -6.80 1.15 2.61
C MET A 80 -6.34 0.26 1.47
N GLU A 81 -7.02 -0.85 1.27
CA GLU A 81 -6.85 -1.69 0.10
C GLU A 81 -7.82 -1.29 -1.02
N VAL A 82 -7.29 -1.14 -2.23
CA VAL A 82 -8.05 -0.76 -3.42
C VAL A 82 -7.76 -1.74 -4.56
N ASP A 83 -8.82 -2.31 -5.15
CA ASP A 83 -8.71 -3.12 -6.35
C ASP A 83 -8.16 -2.25 -7.50
N ALA A 84 -6.96 -2.60 -7.98
CA ALA A 84 -6.24 -1.75 -8.92
C ALA A 84 -6.86 -1.74 -10.33
N ALA A 85 -7.70 -2.72 -10.67
CA ALA A 85 -8.36 -2.80 -11.98
C ALA A 85 -9.66 -1.98 -12.03
N THR A 86 -10.28 -1.72 -10.87
CA THR A 86 -11.62 -1.12 -10.79
C THR A 86 -11.70 0.14 -9.92
N ALA A 87 -10.64 0.47 -9.18
CA ALA A 87 -10.61 1.50 -8.14
C ALA A 87 -11.64 1.28 -7.02
N THR A 88 -12.09 0.03 -6.83
CA THR A 88 -13.02 -0.32 -5.74
C THR A 88 -12.25 -0.43 -4.44
N VAL A 89 -12.65 0.33 -3.42
CA VAL A 89 -12.12 0.14 -2.06
C VAL A 89 -12.61 -1.20 -1.52
N LEU A 90 -11.67 -2.08 -1.21
CA LEU A 90 -11.92 -3.41 -0.67
C LEU A 90 -11.96 -3.37 0.85
N GLU A 91 -11.02 -2.62 1.44
CA GLU A 91 -10.80 -2.55 2.87
C GLU A 91 -10.42 -1.12 3.29
N LEU A 92 -10.82 -0.75 4.50
CA LEU A 92 -10.43 0.51 5.11
C LEU A 92 -10.41 0.31 6.63
N GLU A 93 -9.21 0.14 7.16
CA GLU A 93 -8.99 -0.14 8.56
C GLU A 93 -8.16 0.95 9.23
N ARG A 94 -8.42 1.14 10.52
CA ARG A 94 -7.61 2.06 11.31
C ARG A 94 -6.47 1.26 11.90
N GLU A 95 -5.25 1.72 11.67
CA GLU A 95 -4.09 1.15 12.32
C GLU A 95 -4.07 1.57 13.80
N GLU A 96 -3.96 0.60 14.70
CA GLU A 96 -3.80 0.81 16.13
C GLU A 96 -2.33 0.59 16.51
N ASP A 97 -1.68 1.60 17.11
CA ASP A 97 -0.35 1.45 17.71
C ASP A 97 -0.45 0.44 18.88
N ASP A 98 -0.07 -0.82 18.66
CA ASP A 98 0.03 -1.87 19.70
C ASP A 98 1.41 -1.88 20.42
#